data_AF-A0A6H5JPR0-F1
#
_entry.id   AF-A0A6H5JPR0-F1
#
_cell.length_a   1.000
_cell.length_b   1.000
_cell.length_c   1.000
_cell.angle_alpha   90.00
_cell.angle_beta   90.00
_cell.angle_gamma   90.00
#
_symmetry.space_group_name_H-M   'P 1'
#
loop_
_entity.id
_entity.type
_entity.pdbx_description
1 polymer ?
#
loop_
_entity_poly.entity_id
_entity_poly.type
_entity_poly.pdbx_seq_one_letter_code
_entity_poly.pdbx_strand_id
1 'polypeptide(L)'
;MMAPVLNTIAALAVVASSTSAFVVTPGEVRPRSLTTAAAGSTATARRVGGGADTSSRRSRRAPAGLVRSSETTAEYELDEKEIRGPLIPVEDTVMVKVDKQKAVTEGGVFLPKMKNVKITRGTVTAVGEGKRHWDTGVKIPITVEVGERVVYGNFDGTSVQYQGSEHLLMRDTELLMAYEGEEINLDTARMIGDRVLLQVKAVPKGTSSSAAGVLIAESATRSTRPTIGQVVKVGPGRMVPSGLMMPMYCEVGDCVKYKDFAAEVIQIEGLETDEFELVCIRNVDILAKW
;
A
#
# COMPACT_ATOMS: atom_id res chain seq x y z
N MET A 1 35.80 47.16 28.41
CA MET A 1 35.96 45.80 27.85
C MET A 1 34.59 45.15 27.81
N MET A 2 33.88 45.23 26.69
CA MET A 2 32.75 44.36 26.33
C MET A 2 32.48 44.55 24.84
N ALA A 3 32.64 43.48 24.07
CA ALA A 3 32.31 43.39 22.66
C ALA A 3 31.03 42.54 22.52
N PRO A 4 30.13 42.86 21.57
CA PRO A 4 29.21 41.87 21.03
C PRO A 4 29.75 41.35 19.69
N VAL A 5 29.89 40.03 19.63
CA VAL A 5 30.23 39.23 18.46
C VAL A 5 29.01 39.19 17.53
N LEU A 6 29.14 39.75 16.33
CA LEU A 6 28.16 39.63 15.26
C LEU A 6 28.31 38.27 14.56
N ASN A 7 27.29 37.44 14.70
CA ASN A 7 27.10 36.21 13.93
C ASN A 7 27.03 36.53 12.43
N THR A 8 28.02 36.03 11.69
CA THR A 8 28.02 36.01 10.23
C THR A 8 27.64 34.61 9.78
N ILE A 9 26.37 34.37 9.48
CA ILE A 9 25.93 33.14 8.81
C ILE A 9 26.07 33.37 7.31
N ALA A 10 27.03 32.68 6.71
CA ALA A 10 27.30 32.69 5.29
C ALA A 10 26.13 32.07 4.51
N ALA A 11 25.63 32.81 3.53
CA ALA A 11 24.75 32.34 2.48
C ALA A 11 25.50 31.31 1.62
N LEU A 12 24.97 30.08 1.51
CA LEU A 12 25.43 29.13 0.52
C LEU A 12 24.61 29.29 -0.75
N ALA A 13 25.35 29.53 -1.84
CA ALA A 13 24.87 30.01 -3.11
C ALA A 13 24.18 28.94 -3.96
N VAL A 14 23.19 29.42 -4.69
CA VAL A 14 22.59 28.85 -5.89
C VAL A 14 23.67 28.55 -6.93
N VAL A 15 23.71 27.31 -7.43
CA VAL A 15 24.36 26.99 -8.70
C VAL A 15 23.28 26.47 -9.65
N ALA A 16 22.88 27.35 -10.56
CA ALA A 16 22.20 27.00 -11.78
C ALA A 16 23.25 26.57 -12.82
N SER A 17 23.04 25.44 -13.49
CA SER A 17 23.77 25.16 -14.73
C SER A 17 22.98 24.26 -15.68
N SER A 18 22.83 24.81 -16.88
CA SER A 18 22.71 24.18 -18.20
C SER A 18 21.45 23.37 -18.52
N THR A 19 20.47 24.11 -19.04
CA THR A 19 19.78 23.86 -20.30
C THR A 19 20.52 22.92 -21.28
N SER A 20 19.86 21.82 -21.64
CA SER A 20 19.97 21.28 -23.00
C SER A 20 18.55 21.10 -23.54
N ALA A 21 18.23 21.90 -24.57
CA ALA A 21 16.96 21.87 -25.27
C ALA A 21 17.00 20.71 -26.28
N PHE A 22 16.15 19.70 -26.07
CA PHE A 22 15.91 18.66 -27.09
C PHE A 22 14.68 19.07 -27.90
N VAL A 23 14.95 19.56 -29.11
CA VAL A 23 13.95 19.93 -30.12
C VAL A 23 13.37 18.64 -30.70
N VAL A 24 12.08 18.39 -30.47
CA VAL A 24 11.33 17.33 -31.18
C VAL A 24 10.55 17.98 -32.32
N THR A 25 10.99 17.71 -33.54
CA THR A 25 10.28 18.06 -34.78
C THR A 25 9.07 17.14 -34.99
N PRO A 26 7.91 17.65 -35.42
CA PRO A 26 6.76 16.80 -35.74
C PRO A 26 6.93 16.17 -37.13
N GLY A 27 7.15 14.85 -37.16
CA GLY A 27 7.25 14.03 -38.37
C GLY A 27 5.89 13.43 -38.79
N GLU A 28 5.30 14.07 -39.80
CA GLU A 28 4.42 13.56 -40.86
C GLU A 28 3.71 12.19 -40.69
N VAL A 29 2.39 12.27 -40.54
CA VAL A 29 1.42 11.16 -40.59
C VAL A 29 1.18 10.74 -42.05
N ARG A 30 1.42 9.47 -42.38
CA ARG A 30 0.91 8.86 -43.63
C ARG A 30 -0.09 7.74 -43.32
N PRO A 31 -1.34 7.82 -43.77
CA PRO A 31 -2.28 6.70 -43.67
C PRO A 31 -1.99 5.68 -44.78
N ARG A 32 -1.78 4.41 -44.40
CA ARG A 32 -1.77 3.30 -45.37
C ARG A 32 -3.21 2.94 -45.75
N SER A 33 -3.40 2.93 -47.06
CA SER A 33 -4.62 2.78 -47.84
C SER A 33 -5.37 1.47 -47.58
N LEU A 34 -6.68 1.63 -47.37
CA LEU A 34 -7.72 0.64 -47.58
C LEU A 34 -7.76 0.27 -49.08
N THR A 35 -7.54 -1.00 -49.41
CA THR A 35 -7.81 -1.51 -50.76
C THR A 35 -9.25 -1.99 -50.84
N THR A 36 -10.03 -1.25 -51.61
CA THR A 36 -11.37 -1.55 -52.08
C THR A 36 -11.31 -2.64 -53.15
N ALA A 37 -12.19 -3.64 -53.08
CA ALA A 37 -12.54 -4.49 -54.22
C ALA A 37 -14.05 -4.66 -54.27
N ALA A 38 -14.68 -3.88 -55.13
CA ALA A 38 -16.05 -4.04 -55.58
C ALA A 38 -16.02 -4.61 -57.01
N ALA A 39 -16.90 -5.58 -57.29
CA ALA A 39 -17.67 -5.75 -58.53
C ALA A 39 -18.06 -7.22 -58.75
N GLY A 40 -19.33 -7.48 -59.07
CA GLY A 40 -19.78 -8.79 -59.54
C GLY A 40 -21.27 -9.07 -59.38
N SER A 41 -22.13 -8.20 -59.92
CA SER A 41 -23.56 -8.48 -60.12
C SER A 41 -23.75 -9.42 -61.30
N THR A 42 -24.46 -10.54 -61.14
CA THR A 42 -25.39 -11.03 -62.18
C THR A 42 -26.41 -12.00 -61.59
N ALA A 43 -27.69 -11.62 -61.69
CA ALA A 43 -28.83 -12.48 -61.45
C ALA A 43 -29.10 -13.36 -62.66
N THR A 44 -29.46 -14.63 -62.46
CA THR A 44 -30.30 -15.40 -63.40
C THR A 44 -31.09 -16.45 -62.63
N ALA A 45 -32.34 -16.62 -63.04
CA ALA A 45 -33.43 -17.24 -62.31
C ALA A 45 -33.64 -18.74 -62.62
N ARG A 46 -34.39 -19.38 -61.71
CA ARG A 46 -35.51 -20.33 -61.97
C ARG A 46 -35.22 -21.81 -62.27
N ARG A 47 -35.69 -22.67 -61.35
CA ARG A 47 -36.42 -23.97 -61.50
C ARG A 47 -36.78 -24.42 -60.07
N VAL A 48 -38.03 -24.43 -59.58
CA VAL A 48 -39.23 -25.25 -59.84
C VAL A 48 -39.02 -26.78 -59.74
N GLY A 49 -39.75 -27.38 -58.79
CA GLY A 49 -39.96 -28.82 -58.56
C GLY A 49 -39.19 -29.30 -57.32
N GLY A 50 -39.79 -29.73 -56.20
CA GLY A 50 -41.04 -30.46 -56.00
C GLY A 50 -40.67 -31.86 -55.47
N GLY A 51 -41.17 -32.26 -54.30
CA GLY A 51 -40.98 -33.62 -53.79
C GLY A 51 -40.91 -33.70 -52.28
N ALA A 52 -42.06 -33.98 -51.66
CA ALA A 52 -42.17 -34.45 -50.30
C ALA A 52 -41.51 -35.82 -50.16
N ASP A 53 -40.90 -36.11 -49.00
CA ASP A 53 -40.97 -37.46 -48.47
C ASP A 53 -40.92 -37.49 -46.94
N THR A 54 -41.88 -38.23 -46.43
CA THR A 54 -42.22 -38.46 -45.04
C THR A 54 -41.35 -39.57 -44.41
N SER A 55 -41.20 -39.45 -43.10
CA SER A 55 -40.95 -40.54 -42.14
C SER A 55 -39.54 -41.14 -42.06
N SER A 56 -38.91 -41.00 -40.90
CA SER A 56 -38.75 -42.15 -40.00
C SER A 56 -38.02 -41.75 -38.72
N ARG A 57 -38.66 -42.10 -37.60
CA ARG A 57 -38.04 -42.19 -36.28
C ARG A 57 -36.76 -43.00 -36.36
N ARG A 58 -35.68 -42.48 -35.80
CA ARG A 58 -34.81 -43.28 -34.93
C ARG A 58 -34.14 -42.39 -33.88
N SER A 59 -34.76 -42.42 -32.71
CA SER A 59 -34.08 -42.32 -31.41
C SER A 59 -32.72 -43.02 -31.49
N ARG A 60 -31.66 -42.21 -31.44
CA ARG A 60 -30.35 -42.66 -30.98
C ARG A 60 -30.07 -41.85 -29.72
N ARG A 61 -30.26 -42.54 -28.59
CA ARG A 61 -29.70 -42.19 -27.28
C ARG A 61 -28.33 -41.54 -27.48
N ALA A 62 -28.17 -40.29 -27.07
CA ALA A 62 -26.86 -39.78 -26.74
C ALA A 62 -26.28 -40.71 -25.65
N PRO A 63 -25.06 -41.24 -25.80
CA PRO A 63 -24.41 -41.87 -24.66
C PRO A 63 -24.24 -40.80 -23.60
N ALA A 64 -24.67 -41.13 -22.37
CA ALA A 64 -24.52 -40.29 -21.19
C ALA A 64 -23.09 -39.75 -21.15
N GLY A 65 -22.99 -38.42 -21.22
CA GLY A 65 -21.72 -37.72 -21.12
C GLY A 65 -20.98 -38.22 -19.89
N LEU A 66 -19.78 -38.72 -20.14
CA LEU A 66 -18.75 -39.00 -19.17
C LEU A 66 -18.60 -37.77 -18.27
N VAL A 67 -19.27 -37.77 -17.12
CA VAL A 67 -18.97 -36.82 -16.04
C VAL A 67 -17.61 -37.24 -15.52
N ARG A 68 -16.56 -36.68 -16.13
CA ARG A 68 -15.26 -36.62 -15.52
C ARG A 68 -15.45 -35.79 -14.25
N SER A 69 -15.68 -36.45 -13.13
CA SER A 69 -15.39 -35.91 -11.82
C SER A 69 -13.88 -35.66 -11.82
N SER A 70 -13.47 -34.50 -12.32
CA SER A 70 -12.15 -33.97 -12.05
C SER A 70 -12.07 -33.88 -10.53
N GLU A 71 -11.33 -34.81 -9.94
CA GLU A 71 -10.79 -34.65 -8.60
C GLU A 71 -10.02 -33.34 -8.62
N THR A 72 -10.67 -32.27 -8.19
CA THR A 72 -9.98 -31.02 -7.88
C THR A 72 -9.20 -31.34 -6.61
N THR A 73 -7.99 -31.87 -6.79
CA THR A 73 -6.99 -31.92 -5.73
C THR A 73 -6.94 -30.53 -5.13
N ALA A 74 -7.20 -30.41 -3.84
CA ALA A 74 -7.19 -29.13 -3.15
C ALA A 74 -5.78 -28.55 -3.21
N GLU A 75 -5.53 -27.64 -4.16
CA GLU A 75 -4.23 -26.97 -4.32
C GLU A 75 -4.00 -25.90 -3.23
N TYR A 76 -5.02 -25.58 -2.43
CA TYR A 76 -5.03 -24.44 -1.53
C TYR A 76 -5.64 -24.80 -0.17
N GLU A 77 -5.01 -24.29 0.88
CA GLU A 77 -5.38 -24.53 2.28
C GLU A 77 -5.44 -23.20 3.04
N LEU A 78 -6.51 -23.00 3.81
CA LEU A 78 -6.74 -21.86 4.70
C LEU A 78 -7.15 -22.37 6.07
N ASP A 79 -6.35 -22.06 7.11
CA ASP A 79 -6.58 -22.48 8.50
C ASP A 79 -6.92 -23.97 8.62
N GLU A 80 -6.09 -24.83 8.02
CA GLU A 80 -6.25 -26.29 8.00
C GLU A 80 -7.51 -26.78 7.24
N LYS A 81 -8.15 -25.89 6.47
CA LYS A 81 -9.30 -26.23 5.62
C LYS A 81 -8.94 -26.13 4.14
N GLU A 82 -9.29 -27.18 3.42
CA GLU A 82 -9.17 -27.21 1.96
C GLU A 82 -10.14 -26.23 1.31
N ILE A 83 -9.61 -25.38 0.42
CA ILE A 83 -10.41 -24.43 -0.36
C ILE A 83 -10.33 -24.75 -1.86
N ARG A 84 -11.39 -24.41 -2.59
CA ARG A 84 -11.56 -24.78 -4.00
C ARG A 84 -10.69 -23.99 -4.99
N GLY A 85 -9.94 -22.98 -4.53
CA GLY A 85 -9.17 -22.09 -5.40
C GLY A 85 -8.30 -21.11 -4.62
N PRO A 86 -7.58 -20.20 -5.30
CA PRO A 86 -6.73 -19.21 -4.66
C PRO A 86 -7.57 -18.29 -3.75
N LEU A 87 -6.98 -17.86 -2.63
CA LEU A 87 -7.64 -16.96 -1.70
C LEU A 87 -7.62 -15.55 -2.29
N ILE A 88 -8.81 -15.01 -2.56
CA ILE A 88 -8.98 -13.66 -3.11
C ILE A 88 -9.62 -12.80 -2.00
N PRO A 89 -8.90 -11.78 -1.48
CA PRO A 89 -9.46 -10.83 -0.54
C PRO A 89 -10.63 -10.05 -1.15
N VAL A 90 -11.57 -9.62 -0.31
CA VAL A 90 -12.77 -8.88 -0.73
C VAL A 90 -12.62 -7.39 -0.44
N GLU A 91 -13.26 -6.55 -1.25
CA GLU A 91 -13.22 -5.08 -1.12
C GLU A 91 -11.79 -4.51 -1.10
N ASP A 92 -11.46 -3.66 -0.13
CA ASP A 92 -10.16 -3.05 0.10
C ASP A 92 -9.24 -3.87 1.01
N THR A 93 -9.52 -5.17 1.17
CA THR A 93 -8.67 -6.06 1.96
C THR A 93 -7.42 -6.44 1.18
N VAL A 94 -6.28 -6.44 1.84
CA VAL A 94 -4.97 -6.84 1.34
C VAL A 94 -4.45 -8.00 2.19
N MET A 95 -3.89 -9.00 1.52
CA MET A 95 -3.25 -10.14 2.17
C MET A 95 -1.73 -9.94 2.17
N VAL A 96 -1.17 -9.86 3.36
CA VAL A 96 0.26 -9.60 3.59
C VAL A 96 0.88 -10.84 4.23
N LYS A 97 1.94 -11.38 3.62
CA LYS A 97 2.78 -12.41 4.22
C LYS A 97 3.74 -11.75 5.20
N VAL A 98 3.78 -12.24 6.44
CA VAL A 98 4.70 -11.68 7.46
C VAL A 98 6.13 -12.03 7.11
N ASP A 99 7.00 -11.02 7.08
CA ASP A 99 8.42 -11.24 6.88
C ASP A 99 9.03 -11.91 8.13
N LYS A 100 9.83 -12.95 7.94
CA LYS A 100 10.46 -13.67 9.06
C LYS A 100 11.64 -12.87 9.61
N GLN A 101 11.76 -12.83 10.95
CA GLN A 101 12.91 -12.19 11.59
C GLN A 101 14.21 -12.90 11.21
N LYS A 102 15.27 -12.15 10.88
CA LYS A 102 16.64 -12.67 10.87
C LYS A 102 17.01 -13.03 12.32
N ALA A 103 16.68 -14.25 12.74
CA ALA A 103 16.86 -14.74 14.10
C ALA A 103 18.26 -15.30 14.39
N VAL A 104 19.24 -15.05 13.52
CA VAL A 104 20.60 -15.58 13.65
C VAL A 104 21.57 -14.42 13.77
N THR A 105 22.09 -14.22 14.97
CA THR A 105 23.38 -13.56 15.15
C THR A 105 24.46 -14.55 14.70
N GLU A 106 25.38 -14.12 13.85
CA GLU A 106 26.46 -14.93 13.25
C GLU A 106 27.43 -15.57 14.27
N GLY A 107 27.22 -15.35 15.57
CA GLY A 107 28.09 -15.79 16.67
C GLY A 107 27.66 -17.06 17.42
N GLY A 108 26.61 -17.77 17.00
CA GLY A 108 26.24 -19.08 17.60
C GLY A 108 25.74 -19.04 19.06
N VAL A 109 25.55 -17.86 19.64
CA VAL A 109 25.00 -17.69 21.00
C VAL A 109 23.50 -17.49 20.91
N PHE A 110 22.75 -18.46 21.41
CA PHE A 110 21.29 -18.40 21.50
C PHE A 110 20.90 -17.48 22.66
N LEU A 111 20.53 -16.22 22.38
CA LEU A 111 19.91 -15.37 23.40
C LEU A 111 18.52 -15.94 23.74
N PRO A 112 18.18 -16.15 25.02
CA PRO A 112 16.82 -16.53 25.41
C PRO A 112 15.87 -15.45 24.88
N LYS A 113 14.90 -15.88 24.05
CA LYS A 113 14.00 -15.02 23.26
C LYS A 113 13.52 -13.80 24.05
N MET A 114 14.20 -12.66 23.89
CA MET A 114 13.63 -11.37 24.24
C MET A 114 12.36 -11.21 23.39
N LYS A 115 11.27 -10.72 24.01
CA LYS A 115 9.92 -10.65 23.44
C LYS A 115 9.95 -10.53 21.91
N ASN A 116 9.28 -11.46 21.24
CA ASN A 116 9.01 -11.36 19.80
C ASN A 116 8.30 -10.03 19.54
N VAL A 117 9.05 -8.99 19.22
CA VAL A 117 8.49 -7.74 18.70
C VAL A 117 7.91 -8.13 17.36
N LYS A 118 6.59 -8.07 17.22
CA LYS A 118 5.93 -8.39 15.97
C LYS A 118 6.56 -7.53 14.89
N ILE A 119 7.07 -8.18 13.86
CA ILE A 119 7.58 -7.48 12.69
C ILE A 119 6.38 -6.79 12.05
N THR A 120 6.44 -5.46 12.00
CA THR A 120 5.44 -4.59 11.35
C THR A 120 5.67 -4.48 9.85
N ARG A 121 6.40 -5.44 9.26
CA ARG A 121 6.78 -5.50 7.85
C ARG A 121 6.29 -6.80 7.23
N GLY A 122 5.87 -6.74 5.98
CA GLY A 122 5.50 -7.92 5.22
C GLY A 122 5.42 -7.66 3.72
N THR A 123 5.22 -8.73 2.97
CA THR A 123 5.12 -8.71 1.52
C THR A 123 3.68 -8.97 1.08
N VAL A 124 3.14 -8.16 0.17
CA VAL A 124 1.76 -8.30 -0.33
C VAL A 124 1.68 -9.52 -1.25
N THR A 125 0.82 -10.48 -0.91
CA THR A 125 0.60 -11.70 -1.71
C THR A 125 -0.67 -11.61 -2.57
N ALA A 126 -1.70 -10.94 -2.07
CA ALA A 126 -2.96 -10.75 -2.81
C ALA A 126 -3.61 -9.43 -2.43
N VAL A 127 -4.28 -8.81 -3.40
CA VAL A 127 -5.03 -7.56 -3.22
C VAL A 127 -6.48 -7.79 -3.58
N GLY A 128 -7.39 -7.15 -2.83
CA GLY A 128 -8.80 -7.14 -3.15
C GLY A 128 -9.10 -6.28 -4.38
N GLU A 129 -10.36 -6.29 -4.81
CA GLU A 129 -10.74 -5.47 -5.96
C GLU A 129 -10.66 -3.97 -5.66
N GLY A 130 -10.84 -3.54 -4.41
CA GLY A 130 -10.93 -2.15 -3.98
C GLY A 130 -12.33 -1.78 -3.48
N LYS A 131 -12.41 -0.77 -2.62
CA LYS A 131 -13.66 -0.34 -1.99
C LYS A 131 -14.57 0.34 -3.00
N ARG A 132 -15.86 0.02 -2.99
CA ARG A 132 -16.86 0.77 -3.76
C ARG A 132 -17.52 1.81 -2.88
N HIS A 133 -17.71 3.01 -3.41
CA HIS A 133 -18.50 4.01 -2.72
C HIS A 133 -19.98 3.60 -2.73
N TRP A 134 -20.63 3.67 -1.56
CA TRP A 134 -22.02 3.23 -1.39
C TRP A 134 -23.03 4.05 -2.21
N ASP A 135 -22.75 5.34 -2.41
CA ASP A 135 -23.65 6.27 -3.10
C ASP A 135 -23.38 6.35 -4.61
N THR A 136 -22.11 6.44 -5.01
CA THR A 136 -21.72 6.70 -6.41
C THR A 136 -21.40 5.42 -7.18
N GLY A 137 -21.20 4.30 -6.48
CA GLY A 137 -20.74 3.04 -7.09
C GLY A 137 -19.32 3.10 -7.64
N VAL A 138 -18.64 4.25 -7.54
CA VAL A 138 -17.27 4.44 -8.04
C VAL A 138 -16.32 3.59 -7.22
N LYS A 139 -15.45 2.89 -7.93
CA LYS A 139 -14.45 2.00 -7.36
C LYS A 139 -13.23 2.81 -6.95
N ILE A 140 -12.85 2.73 -5.68
CA ILE A 140 -11.63 3.30 -5.13
C ILE A 140 -10.55 2.22 -5.30
N PRO A 141 -9.54 2.44 -6.17
CA PRO A 141 -8.44 1.52 -6.34
C PRO A 141 -7.59 1.45 -5.08
N ILE A 142 -7.02 0.26 -4.84
CA ILE A 142 -6.02 0.03 -3.79
C ILE A 142 -4.69 0.66 -4.25
N THR A 143 -3.93 1.24 -3.31
CA THR A 143 -2.69 1.96 -3.63
C THR A 143 -1.47 1.03 -3.69
N VAL A 144 -1.62 -0.20 -3.21
CA VAL A 144 -0.56 -1.22 -3.16
C VAL A 144 -0.73 -2.30 -4.22
N GLU A 145 0.38 -2.82 -4.70
CA GLU A 145 0.44 -3.87 -5.71
C GLU A 145 0.93 -5.21 -5.12
N VAL A 146 0.63 -6.31 -5.82
CA VAL A 146 1.10 -7.64 -5.42
C VAL A 146 2.62 -7.72 -5.57
N GLY A 147 3.30 -8.15 -4.52
CA GLY A 147 4.77 -8.23 -4.44
C GLY A 147 5.44 -7.01 -3.81
N GLU A 148 4.71 -5.91 -3.57
CA GLU A 148 5.26 -4.79 -2.80
C GLU A 148 5.47 -5.16 -1.33
N ARG A 149 6.46 -4.54 -0.70
CA ARG A 149 6.68 -4.65 0.75
C ARG A 149 6.02 -3.47 1.44
N VAL A 150 5.37 -3.76 2.56
CA VAL A 150 4.55 -2.79 3.28
C VAL A 150 4.87 -2.80 4.76
N VAL A 151 4.71 -1.64 5.38
CA VAL A 151 4.71 -1.47 6.83
C VAL A 151 3.28 -1.21 7.28
N TYR A 152 2.86 -1.94 8.31
CA TYR A 152 1.52 -1.89 8.87
C TYR A 152 1.58 -1.75 10.40
N GLY A 153 0.45 -1.41 11.01
CA GLY A 153 0.39 -1.20 12.44
C GLY A 153 0.48 -2.46 13.28
N ASN A 154 0.99 -2.35 14.51
CA ASN A 154 1.26 -3.50 15.40
C ASN A 154 0.02 -4.33 15.75
N PHE A 155 -1.16 -3.71 15.71
CA PHE A 155 -2.43 -4.28 16.13
C PHE A 155 -3.44 -4.37 15.00
N ASP A 156 -3.00 -4.10 13.77
CA ASP A 156 -3.86 -4.14 12.60
C ASP A 156 -3.89 -5.53 11.97
N GLY A 157 -5.00 -5.81 11.29
CA GLY A 157 -5.22 -7.06 10.56
C GLY A 157 -5.64 -8.27 11.40
N THR A 158 -6.02 -9.31 10.68
CA THR A 158 -6.41 -10.63 11.19
C THR A 158 -5.41 -11.67 10.71
N SER A 159 -4.81 -12.42 11.65
CA SER A 159 -3.86 -13.49 11.30
C SER A 159 -4.62 -14.70 10.73
N VAL A 160 -4.12 -15.23 9.62
CA VAL A 160 -4.63 -16.40 8.90
C VAL A 160 -3.48 -17.28 8.43
N GLN A 161 -3.64 -18.60 8.50
CA GLN A 161 -2.67 -19.55 7.95
C GLN A 161 -3.07 -19.92 6.53
N TYR A 162 -2.28 -19.50 5.54
CA TYR A 162 -2.54 -19.79 4.14
C TYR A 162 -1.36 -20.54 3.53
N GLN A 163 -1.63 -21.72 2.96
CA GLN A 163 -0.61 -22.63 2.42
C GLN A 163 0.56 -22.90 3.40
N GLY A 164 0.24 -23.10 4.68
CA GLY A 164 1.24 -23.37 5.73
C GLY A 164 2.15 -22.19 6.09
N SER A 165 1.83 -20.97 5.63
CA SER A 165 2.52 -19.73 6.02
C SER A 165 1.57 -18.75 6.71
N GLU A 166 2.08 -18.02 7.70
CA GLU A 166 1.32 -16.98 8.39
C GLU A 166 1.17 -15.74 7.49
N HIS A 167 -0.07 -15.35 7.26
CA HIS A 167 -0.46 -14.15 6.55
C HIS A 167 -1.36 -13.29 7.45
N LEU A 168 -1.41 -11.99 7.19
CA LEU A 168 -2.39 -11.09 7.76
C LEU A 168 -3.32 -10.58 6.66
N LEU A 169 -4.61 -10.60 6.94
CA LEU A 169 -5.62 -9.88 6.17
C LEU A 169 -5.90 -8.55 6.86
N MET A 170 -5.66 -7.45 6.16
CA MET A 170 -5.86 -6.09 6.68
C MET A 170 -6.44 -5.18 5.60
N ARG A 171 -7.00 -4.04 5.98
CA ARG A 171 -7.51 -3.09 4.98
C ARG A 171 -6.39 -2.22 4.42
N ASP A 172 -6.54 -1.74 3.19
CA ASP A 172 -5.64 -0.76 2.58
C ASP A 172 -5.46 0.48 3.47
N THR A 173 -6.50 0.90 4.20
CA THR A 173 -6.44 2.04 5.13
C THR A 173 -5.57 1.81 6.37
N GLU A 174 -5.31 0.56 6.74
CA GLU A 174 -4.48 0.17 7.89
C GLU A 174 -2.99 0.09 7.51
N LEU A 175 -2.67 0.05 6.23
CA LEU A 175 -1.30 0.13 5.75
C LEU A 175 -0.75 1.56 5.95
N LEU A 176 0.50 1.64 6.40
CA LEU A 176 1.17 2.92 6.67
C LEU A 176 1.96 3.37 5.45
N MET A 177 2.86 2.53 4.97
CA MET A 177 3.77 2.84 3.87
C MET A 177 4.13 1.58 3.08
N ALA A 178 4.39 1.76 1.78
CA ALA A 178 5.01 0.77 0.92
C ALA A 178 6.47 1.15 0.67
N TYR A 179 7.35 0.19 0.46
CA TYR A 179 8.76 0.45 0.14
C TYR A 179 9.33 -0.64 -0.77
N GLU A 180 10.38 -0.27 -1.48
CA GLU A 180 11.15 -1.18 -2.32
C GLU A 180 12.52 -1.42 -1.69
N GLY A 181 12.97 -2.68 -1.71
CA GLY A 181 14.27 -3.10 -1.20
C GLY A 181 14.20 -4.11 -0.03
N GLU A 182 15.36 -4.37 0.58
CA GLU A 182 15.47 -5.20 1.79
C GLU A 182 15.35 -4.36 3.07
N GLU A 183 15.82 -3.11 3.02
CA GLU A 183 15.78 -2.15 4.11
C GLU A 183 14.86 -0.97 3.77
N ILE A 184 14.27 -0.35 4.79
CA ILE A 184 13.40 0.80 4.60
C ILE A 184 14.26 2.06 4.50
N ASN A 185 14.31 2.63 3.30
CA ASN A 185 14.90 3.94 3.07
C ASN A 185 13.80 4.99 2.93
N LEU A 186 13.98 6.19 3.50
CA LEU A 186 13.02 7.27 3.34
C LEU A 186 12.82 7.62 1.86
N ASP A 187 13.85 7.56 1.03
CA ASP A 187 13.72 7.93 -0.38
C ASP A 187 12.79 6.97 -1.15
N THR A 188 12.95 5.65 -0.94
CA THR A 188 12.15 4.60 -1.62
C THR A 188 10.78 4.37 -0.98
N ALA A 189 10.59 4.82 0.26
CA ALA A 189 9.33 4.71 0.97
C ALA A 189 8.22 5.59 0.37
N ARG A 190 7.07 5.00 0.06
CA ARG A 190 5.84 5.69 -0.35
C ARG A 190 4.80 5.60 0.76
N MET A 191 4.27 6.75 1.20
CA MET A 191 3.14 6.76 2.12
C MET A 191 1.86 6.31 1.41
N ILE A 192 1.05 5.50 2.09
CA ILE A 192 -0.19 4.95 1.53
C ILE A 192 -1.36 5.88 1.85
N GLY A 193 -2.23 6.14 0.88
CA GLY A 193 -3.45 6.94 1.06
C GLY A 193 -3.20 8.36 1.61
N ASP A 194 -3.97 8.74 2.62
CA ASP A 194 -3.90 10.04 3.30
C ASP A 194 -2.98 10.03 4.53
N ARG A 195 -1.99 9.14 4.56
CA ARG A 195 -1.00 9.05 5.63
C ARG A 195 0.10 10.10 5.47
N VAL A 196 0.58 10.61 6.60
CA VAL A 196 1.67 11.60 6.69
C VAL A 196 2.70 11.09 7.68
N LEU A 197 3.95 11.04 7.25
CA LEU A 197 5.09 10.71 8.09
C LEU A 197 5.65 11.98 8.71
N LEU A 198 5.74 12.00 10.04
CA LEU A 198 6.26 13.10 10.82
C LEU A 198 7.52 12.67 11.57
N GLN A 199 8.48 13.59 11.66
CA GLN A 199 9.55 13.55 12.62
C GLN A 199 9.13 14.32 13.86
N VAL A 200 9.07 13.61 14.99
CA VAL A 200 8.62 14.16 16.26
C VAL A 200 9.76 14.06 17.26
N LYS A 201 9.96 15.09 18.08
CA LYS A 201 11.00 15.07 19.12
C LYS A 201 10.74 13.93 20.10
N ALA A 202 11.67 13.02 20.27
CA ALA A 202 11.53 11.89 21.18
C ALA A 202 11.36 12.38 22.63
N VAL A 203 10.50 11.70 23.38
CA VAL A 203 10.45 11.89 24.84
C VAL A 203 11.39 10.85 25.44
N PRO A 204 12.40 11.26 26.22
CA PRO A 204 13.31 10.31 26.85
C PRO A 204 12.51 9.34 27.73
N LYS A 205 12.61 8.05 27.42
CA LYS A 205 12.02 6.94 28.17
C LYS A 205 12.85 6.72 29.44
N GLY A 206 12.74 7.62 30.42
CA GLY A 206 13.49 7.50 31.67
C GLY A 206 13.43 8.74 32.57
N THR A 207 12.80 8.57 33.73
CA THR A 207 12.95 9.39 34.95
C THR A 207 12.73 10.90 34.79
N SER A 208 11.47 11.33 34.88
CA SER A 208 11.15 12.74 35.15
C SER A 208 11.59 13.13 36.57
N SER A 209 12.87 13.48 36.72
CA SER A 209 13.32 14.27 37.86
C SER A 209 12.84 15.71 37.64
N SER A 210 11.79 16.11 38.35
CA SER A 210 11.53 17.54 38.53
C SER A 210 12.70 18.16 39.32
N ALA A 211 13.02 19.43 39.07
CA ALA A 211 14.11 20.21 39.69
C ALA A 211 14.04 20.32 41.24
N ALA A 212 13.15 19.58 41.89
CA ALA A 212 12.90 19.53 43.32
C ALA A 212 13.01 18.11 43.92
N GLY A 213 13.74 17.18 43.30
CA GLY A 213 14.17 15.92 43.94
C GLY A 213 13.07 14.92 44.33
N VAL A 214 11.83 15.14 43.89
CA VAL A 214 10.71 14.21 44.15
C VAL A 214 10.62 13.18 43.02
N LEU A 215 10.73 11.91 43.38
CA LEU A 215 10.43 10.78 42.50
C LEU A 215 8.91 10.68 42.35
N ILE A 216 8.37 11.18 41.25
CA ILE A 216 6.97 10.98 40.87
C ILE A 216 6.88 9.62 40.19
N ALA A 217 5.95 8.77 40.63
CA ALA A 217 5.63 7.54 39.91
C ALA A 217 5.25 7.90 38.47
N GLU A 218 5.91 7.26 37.49
CA GLU A 218 5.80 7.52 36.04
C GLU A 218 4.36 7.57 35.52
N SER A 219 3.42 6.94 36.22
CA SER A 219 1.98 6.96 35.92
C SER A 219 1.26 8.30 36.17
N ALA A 220 1.84 9.23 36.96
CA ALA A 220 1.19 10.49 37.34
C ALA A 220 1.62 11.69 36.48
N THR A 221 2.73 11.59 35.75
CA THR A 221 3.01 12.51 34.65
C THR A 221 2.38 11.89 33.42
N ARG A 222 1.24 12.40 32.95
CA ARG A 222 0.81 12.14 31.56
C ARG A 222 1.91 12.74 30.68
N SER A 223 2.97 11.96 30.43
CA SER A 223 3.91 12.18 29.34
C SER A 223 3.11 11.93 28.06
N THR A 224 2.21 12.87 27.75
CA THR A 224 1.49 12.91 26.49
C THR A 224 2.56 12.99 25.44
N ARG A 225 2.57 12.02 24.52
CA ARG A 225 3.50 12.03 23.40
C ARG A 225 3.49 13.42 22.77
N PRO A 226 4.64 13.90 22.30
CA PRO A 226 4.67 15.17 21.60
C PRO A 226 3.71 15.05 20.43
N THR A 227 2.95 16.11 20.24
CA THR A 227 1.85 16.19 19.27
C THR A 227 2.16 17.23 18.20
N ILE A 228 3.42 17.67 18.18
CA ILE A 228 3.99 18.57 17.19
C ILE A 228 5.12 17.80 16.51
N GLY A 229 5.12 17.80 15.18
CA GLY A 229 6.16 17.18 14.37
C GLY A 229 6.37 17.91 13.06
N GLN A 230 7.53 17.68 12.44
CA GLN A 230 7.84 18.16 11.11
C GLN A 230 7.47 17.10 10.07
N VAL A 231 6.84 17.50 8.97
CA VAL A 231 6.45 16.60 7.90
C VAL A 231 7.67 16.15 7.10
N VAL A 232 7.89 14.84 7.05
CA VAL A 232 8.96 14.19 6.28
C VAL A 232 8.43 13.68 4.94
N LYS A 233 7.27 13.01 4.95
CA LYS A 233 6.60 12.53 3.74
C LYS A 233 5.09 12.66 3.82
N VAL A 234 4.51 12.87 2.66
CA VAL A 234 3.08 13.04 2.47
C VAL A 234 2.60 11.97 1.48
N GLY A 235 1.50 11.30 1.80
CA GLY A 235 0.83 10.37 0.89
C GLY A 235 0.10 11.06 -0.26
N PRO A 236 -0.34 10.31 -1.28
CA PRO A 236 -1.06 10.86 -2.43
C PRO A 236 -2.44 11.45 -2.08
N GLY A 237 -2.94 11.20 -0.87
CA GLY A 237 -4.25 11.62 -0.41
C GLY A 237 -5.31 10.53 -0.59
N ARG A 238 -6.55 10.89 -0.31
CA ARG A 238 -7.69 9.97 -0.39
C ARG A 238 -8.57 10.32 -1.57
N MET A 239 -8.95 9.32 -2.34
CA MET A 239 -9.90 9.51 -3.44
C MET A 239 -11.29 9.83 -2.89
N VAL A 240 -11.83 10.94 -3.34
CA VAL A 240 -13.20 11.40 -3.07
C VAL A 240 -14.15 10.64 -3.99
N PRO A 241 -15.43 10.47 -3.63
CA PRO A 241 -16.39 9.74 -4.47
C PRO A 241 -16.62 10.34 -5.87
N SER A 242 -16.22 11.60 -6.08
CA SER A 242 -16.20 12.28 -7.37
C SER A 242 -15.11 11.79 -8.32
N GLY A 243 -14.22 10.90 -7.87
CA GLY A 243 -13.03 10.45 -8.62
C GLY A 243 -11.86 11.42 -8.53
N LEU A 244 -12.00 12.54 -7.81
CA LEU A 244 -10.90 13.47 -7.55
C LEU A 244 -10.11 13.01 -6.32
N MET A 245 -8.79 13.17 -6.36
CA MET A 245 -7.95 12.98 -5.18
C MET A 245 -8.10 14.19 -4.26
N MET A 246 -8.45 13.96 -2.99
CA MET A 246 -8.45 15.02 -1.99
C MET A 246 -6.99 15.42 -1.73
N PRO A 247 -6.62 16.68 -1.97
CA PRO A 247 -5.27 17.13 -1.69
C PRO A 247 -4.99 17.04 -0.19
N MET A 248 -3.72 16.83 0.14
CA MET A 248 -3.25 16.80 1.51
C MET A 248 -3.22 18.21 2.09
N TYR A 249 -3.43 18.35 3.40
CA TYR A 249 -3.44 19.67 4.04
C TYR A 249 -2.03 20.23 4.26
N CYS A 250 -1.01 19.39 4.21
CA CYS A 250 0.38 19.73 4.48
C CYS A 250 1.31 19.33 3.34
N GLU A 251 2.45 19.98 3.28
CA GLU A 251 3.55 19.71 2.37
C GLU A 251 4.79 19.23 3.16
N VAL A 252 5.76 18.65 2.45
CA VAL A 252 7.01 18.22 3.07
C VAL A 252 7.75 19.44 3.64
N GLY A 253 8.15 19.35 4.90
CA GLY A 253 8.83 20.43 5.63
C GLY A 253 7.94 21.24 6.56
N ASP A 254 6.61 21.21 6.39
CA ASP A 254 5.66 21.89 7.28
C ASP A 254 5.78 21.38 8.73
N CYS A 255 5.59 22.27 9.72
CA CYS A 255 5.42 21.86 11.09
C CYS A 255 3.93 21.73 11.40
N VAL A 256 3.50 20.58 11.93
CA VAL A 256 2.08 20.28 12.19
C VAL A 256 1.81 19.95 13.64
N LYS A 257 0.66 20.40 14.13
CA LYS A 257 0.04 19.94 15.37
C LYS A 257 -1.02 18.90 15.03
N TYR A 258 -1.00 17.74 15.66
CA TYR A 258 -1.99 16.68 15.44
C TYR A 258 -2.68 16.26 16.74
N LYS A 259 -3.77 15.50 16.59
CA LYS A 259 -4.60 15.00 17.69
C LYS A 259 -3.83 14.01 18.58
N ASP A 260 -4.06 14.11 19.88
CA ASP A 260 -3.50 13.16 20.85
C ASP A 260 -3.90 11.71 20.49
N PHE A 261 -2.95 10.78 20.62
CA PHE A 261 -3.12 9.35 20.33
C PHE A 261 -3.43 8.98 18.86
N ALA A 262 -3.38 9.93 17.92
CA ALA A 262 -3.54 9.64 16.50
C ALA A 262 -2.25 9.11 15.82
N ALA A 263 -1.11 9.26 16.50
CA ALA A 263 0.20 8.88 15.97
C ALA A 263 0.52 7.41 16.22
N GLU A 264 0.83 6.72 15.13
CA GLU A 264 1.45 5.40 15.13
C GLU A 264 2.96 5.53 14.98
N VAL A 265 3.72 4.88 15.85
CA VAL A 265 5.18 4.95 15.83
C VAL A 265 5.71 3.94 14.83
N ILE A 266 6.57 4.38 13.92
CA ILE A 266 7.21 3.53 12.93
C ILE A 266 8.66 3.32 13.34
N GLN A 267 9.03 2.06 13.53
CA GLN A 267 10.41 1.65 13.82
C GLN A 267 11.14 1.32 12.52
N ILE A 268 11.99 2.25 12.08
CA ILE A 268 12.88 2.07 10.93
C ILE A 268 14.29 1.93 11.47
N GLU A 269 14.92 0.79 11.18
CA GLU A 269 16.31 0.52 11.57
C GLU A 269 17.23 1.56 10.92
N GLY A 270 18.04 2.25 11.74
CA GLY A 270 19.00 3.25 11.28
C GLY A 270 18.49 4.70 11.21
N LEU A 271 17.17 4.94 11.37
CA LEU A 271 16.60 6.30 11.39
C LEU A 271 16.01 6.72 12.73
N GLU A 272 15.76 5.76 13.63
CA GLU A 272 15.37 6.06 15.00
C GLU A 272 16.60 6.60 15.76
N THR A 273 16.47 7.81 16.29
CA THR A 273 17.51 8.44 17.13
C THR A 273 16.91 8.73 18.51
N ASP A 274 17.75 8.80 19.54
CA ASP A 274 17.29 9.17 20.89
C ASP A 274 16.66 10.58 20.93
N GLU A 275 16.87 11.38 19.90
CA GLU A 275 16.35 12.75 19.77
C GLU A 275 15.01 12.83 19.03
N PHE A 276 14.74 11.91 18.10
CA PHE A 276 13.55 11.95 17.24
C PHE A 276 12.98 10.56 16.96
N GLU A 277 11.65 10.46 17.08
CA GLU A 277 10.87 9.30 16.67
C GLU A 277 10.11 9.62 15.37
N LEU A 278 9.98 8.63 14.49
CA LEU A 278 9.13 8.71 13.31
C LEU A 278 7.73 8.24 13.65
N VAL A 279 6.75 9.07 13.34
CA VAL A 279 5.34 8.74 13.54
C VAL A 279 4.53 8.94 12.28
N CYS A 280 3.57 8.06 12.05
CA CYS A 280 2.59 8.18 10.99
C CYS A 280 1.25 8.61 11.57
N ILE A 281 0.64 9.61 10.94
CA ILE A 281 -0.69 10.10 11.25
C ILE A 281 -1.54 10.13 9.99
N ARG A 282 -2.86 10.30 10.15
CA ARG A 282 -3.76 10.56 9.01
C ARG A 282 -3.90 12.06 8.78
N ASN A 283 -4.18 12.44 7.54
CA ASN A 283 -4.44 13.83 7.15
C ASN A 283 -5.57 14.46 7.97
N VAL A 284 -6.61 13.69 8.29
CA VAL A 284 -7.76 14.15 9.09
C VAL A 284 -7.44 14.42 10.56
N ASP A 285 -6.30 13.92 11.06
CA ASP A 285 -5.89 14.09 12.46
C ASP A 285 -4.97 15.33 12.64
N ILE A 286 -4.65 16.05 11.56
CA ILE A 286 -3.89 17.31 11.59
C ILE A 286 -4.82 18.44 12.05
N LEU A 287 -4.42 19.17 13.09
CA LEU A 287 -5.18 20.26 13.71
C LEU A 287 -4.70 21.64 13.26
N ALA A 288 -3.40 21.81 13.02
CA ALA A 288 -2.81 23.07 12.56
C ALA A 288 -1.47 22.83 11.85
N LYS A 289 -1.05 23.77 11.00
CA LYS A 289 0.26 23.78 10.33
C LYS A 289 0.88 25.18 10.29
N TRP A 290 2.22 25.26 10.24
CA TRP A 290 2.99 26.51 10.06
C TRP A 290 4.35 26.25 9.44
#